data_AF-A0A1Q5SLA1-F1
#
_entry.id   AF-A0A1Q5SLA1-F1
#
_cell.length_a   1.000
_cell.length_b   1.000
_cell.length_c   1.000
_cell.angle_alpha   90.00
_cell.angle_beta   90.00
_cell.angle_gamma   90.00
#
_symmetry.space_group_name_H-M   'P 1'
#
loop_
_entity.id
_entity.type
_entity.pdbx_description
1 polymer ?
#
loop_
_entity_poly.entity_id
_entity_poly.type
_entity_poly.pdbx_seq_one_letter_code
_entity_poly.pdbx_strand_id
1 'polypeptide(L)'
;MMGVPPLNPRERQAIVRTVLEGDGLKTVIQALLISLMAHIVYFAATISIGYWKTKLYKPDVANAWERVDMLQNEAVFGQAGSPVVYLFSFVGITAVSALAIHLYKTFWS
;
A
#
# COMPACT_ATOMS: atom_id res chain seq x y z
N MET A 1 -24.95 -6.03 37.88
CA MET A 1 -24.32 -5.62 36.60
C MET A 1 -24.31 -4.10 36.58
N MET A 2 -23.17 -3.45 36.80
CA MET A 2 -23.06 -1.99 36.75
C MET A 2 -22.97 -1.56 35.28
N GLY A 3 -24.03 -0.97 34.75
CA GLY A 3 -24.04 -0.41 33.40
C GLY A 3 -23.17 0.84 33.34
N VAL A 4 -22.29 0.92 32.34
CA VAL A 4 -21.49 2.14 32.10
C VAL A 4 -22.45 3.29 31.80
N PRO A 5 -22.35 4.44 32.49
CA PRO A 5 -23.26 5.56 32.28
C PRO A 5 -23.11 6.11 30.85
N PRO A 6 -24.21 6.57 30.22
CA PRO A 6 -24.17 7.11 28.88
C PRO A 6 -23.33 8.40 28.84
N LEU A 7 -22.37 8.46 27.91
CA LEU A 7 -21.47 9.60 27.72
C LEU A 7 -22.25 10.90 27.50
N ASN A 8 -21.82 11.96 28.20
CA ASN A 8 -22.46 13.26 28.06
C ASN A 8 -22.12 13.91 26.70
N PRO A 9 -22.91 14.88 26.21
CA PRO A 9 -22.68 15.49 24.91
C PRO A 9 -21.30 16.14 24.75
N ARG A 10 -20.72 16.69 25.82
CA ARG A 10 -19.40 17.34 25.80
C ARG A 10 -18.27 16.33 25.64
N GLU A 11 -18.34 15.20 26.34
CA GLU A 11 -17.38 14.10 26.19
C GLU A 11 -17.44 13.51 24.79
N ARG A 12 -18.66 13.34 24.25
CA ARG A 12 -18.86 12.89 22.87
C ARG A 12 -18.25 13.86 21.86
N GLN A 13 -18.47 15.15 22.07
CA GLN A 13 -17.90 16.21 21.22
C GLN A 13 -16.38 16.26 21.34
N ALA A 14 -15.81 16.07 22.54
CA ALA A 14 -14.37 16.04 22.76
C ALA A 14 -13.73 14.83 22.05
N ILE A 15 -14.32 13.65 22.13
CA ILE A 15 -13.85 12.45 21.41
C ILE A 15 -13.92 12.68 19.90
N VAL A 16 -15.06 13.15 19.39
CA VAL A 16 -15.24 13.46 17.97
C VAL A 16 -14.24 14.52 17.51
N ARG A 17 -13.98 15.55 18.32
CA ARG A 17 -12.97 16.57 18.04
C ARG A 17 -11.56 15.99 18.01
N THR A 18 -11.17 15.20 19.00
CA THR A 18 -9.84 14.56 19.01
C THR A 18 -9.61 13.62 17.82
N VAL A 19 -10.67 12.97 17.31
CA VAL A 19 -10.60 12.02 16.20
C VAL A 19 -10.76 12.69 14.83
N LEU A 20 -11.58 13.74 14.72
CA LEU A 20 -11.99 14.36 13.45
C LEU A 20 -11.51 15.82 13.27
N GLU A 21 -10.92 16.48 14.27
CA GLU A 21 -10.30 17.81 14.09
C GLU A 21 -8.98 17.74 13.32
N GLY A 22 -8.55 18.92 12.85
CA GLY A 22 -7.59 19.09 11.76
C GLY A 22 -6.27 18.33 11.90
N ASP A 23 -5.76 18.08 13.10
CA ASP A 23 -4.44 17.44 13.27
C ASP A 23 -4.47 15.91 13.09
N GLY A 24 -5.59 15.27 13.42
CA GLY A 24 -5.83 13.86 13.12
C GLY A 24 -5.98 13.64 11.61
N LEU A 25 -6.84 14.42 10.97
CA LEU A 25 -7.09 14.34 9.53
C LEU A 25 -5.82 14.65 8.69
N LYS A 26 -5.03 15.67 9.10
CA LYS A 26 -3.73 15.95 8.46
C LYS A 26 -2.79 14.75 8.52
N THR A 27 -2.74 14.05 9.65
CA THR A 27 -1.89 12.86 9.83
C THR A 27 -2.34 11.71 8.93
N VAL A 28 -3.66 11.49 8.82
CA VAL A 28 -4.24 10.48 7.92
C VAL A 28 -3.93 10.80 6.46
N ILE A 29 -4.10 12.05 6.04
CA ILE A 29 -3.78 12.48 4.66
C ILE A 29 -2.28 12.32 4.37
N GLN A 30 -1.40 12.69 5.30
CA GLN A 30 0.04 12.49 5.15
C GLN A 30 0.39 11.00 4.99
N ALA A 31 -0.19 10.14 5.82
CA ALA A 31 0.04 8.70 5.73
C ALA A 31 -0.44 8.11 4.39
N LEU A 32 -1.58 8.58 3.87
CA LEU A 32 -2.09 8.20 2.55
C LEU A 32 -1.15 8.65 1.42
N LEU A 33 -0.62 9.87 1.49
CA LEU A 33 0.33 10.39 0.51
C LEU A 33 1.66 9.62 0.52
N ILE A 34 2.16 9.26 1.70
CA ILE A 34 3.37 8.42 1.84
C ILE A 34 3.13 7.05 1.20
N SER A 35 2.00 6.42 1.52
CA SER A 35 1.63 5.12 0.93
C SER A 35 1.51 5.20 -0.59
N LEU A 36 0.85 6.23 -1.11
CA LEU A 36 0.71 6.47 -2.54
C LEU A 36 2.09 6.62 -3.22
N MET A 37 2.98 7.43 -2.64
CA MET A 37 4.32 7.64 -3.19
C MET A 37 5.13 6.35 -3.21
N ALA A 38 5.06 5.55 -2.13
CA ALA A 38 5.74 4.25 -2.06
C ALA A 38 5.29 3.30 -3.18
N HIS A 39 3.98 3.25 -3.46
CA HIS A 39 3.45 2.43 -4.54
C HIS A 39 3.85 2.94 -5.93
N ILE A 40 3.84 4.26 -6.17
CA ILE A 40 4.33 4.85 -7.42
C ILE A 40 5.78 4.44 -7.68
N VAL A 41 6.65 4.55 -6.67
CA VAL A 41 8.06 4.14 -6.77
C VAL A 41 8.19 2.64 -7.05
N TYR A 42 7.42 1.80 -6.35
CA TYR A 42 7.41 0.35 -6.57
C TYR A 42 7.02 -0.03 -8.01
N PHE A 43 5.94 0.56 -8.53
CA PHE A 43 5.49 0.30 -9.91
C PHE A 43 6.50 0.83 -10.93
N ALA A 44 7.04 2.03 -10.73
CA ALA A 44 8.07 2.59 -11.61
C ALA A 44 9.29 1.67 -11.68
N ALA A 45 9.82 1.22 -10.53
CA ALA A 45 10.95 0.30 -10.48
C ALA A 45 10.64 -1.03 -11.18
N THR A 46 9.46 -1.60 -10.92
CA THR A 46 9.03 -2.87 -11.52
C THR A 46 8.96 -2.77 -13.06
N ILE A 47 8.36 -1.69 -13.57
CA ILE A 47 8.27 -1.41 -15.01
C ILE A 47 9.66 -1.20 -15.60
N SER A 48 10.53 -0.41 -14.96
CA SER A 48 11.89 -0.15 -15.44
C SER A 48 12.72 -1.42 -15.52
N ILE A 49 12.68 -2.28 -14.50
CA ILE A 49 13.39 -3.56 -14.49
C ILE A 49 12.86 -4.48 -15.59
N GLY A 50 11.53 -4.57 -15.73
CA GLY A 50 10.90 -5.36 -16.79
C GLY A 50 11.32 -4.89 -18.18
N TYR A 51 11.27 -3.57 -18.41
CA TYR A 51 11.71 -2.96 -19.66
C TYR A 51 13.17 -3.25 -19.98
N TRP A 52 14.06 -3.14 -18.98
CA TRP A 52 15.48 -3.43 -19.14
C TRP A 52 15.73 -4.89 -19.52
N LYS A 53 15.04 -5.84 -18.86
CA LYS A 53 15.11 -7.27 -19.19
C LYS A 53 14.63 -7.54 -20.60
N THR A 54 13.51 -6.95 -21.02
CA THR A 54 12.97 -7.11 -22.38
C THR A 54 13.93 -6.56 -23.44
N LYS A 55 14.59 -5.42 -23.19
CA LYS A 55 15.59 -4.86 -24.11
C LYS A 55 16.80 -5.77 -24.34
N LEU A 56 17.23 -6.50 -23.31
CA LEU A 56 18.39 -7.38 -23.37
C LEU A 56 18.05 -8.80 -23.83
N TYR A 57 16.76 -9.13 -23.93
CA TYR A 57 16.30 -10.45 -24.34
C TYR A 57 16.48 -10.63 -25.87
N LYS A 58 17.23 -11.67 -26.26
CA LYS A 58 17.27 -12.14 -27.66
C LYS A 58 16.21 -13.24 -27.82
N PRO A 59 15.13 -13.02 -28.59
CA PRO A 59 14.10 -14.03 -28.74
C PRO A 59 14.61 -15.21 -29.58
N ASP A 60 14.71 -16.39 -28.98
CA ASP A 60 14.91 -17.66 -29.68
C ASP A 60 13.55 -18.20 -30.15
N VAL A 61 13.15 -17.75 -31.34
CA VAL A 61 11.83 -18.03 -31.92
C VAL A 61 11.66 -19.49 -32.31
N ALA A 62 12.76 -20.17 -32.67
CA ALA A 62 12.72 -21.57 -33.11
C ALA A 62 12.47 -22.52 -31.94
N ASN A 63 13.15 -22.30 -30.81
CA ASN A 63 12.95 -23.07 -29.58
C ASN A 63 11.60 -22.75 -28.93
N ALA A 64 11.15 -21.49 -28.98
CA ALA A 64 9.85 -21.06 -28.46
C ALA A 64 8.65 -21.69 -29.20
N TRP A 65 8.79 -21.99 -30.50
CA TRP A 65 7.75 -22.65 -31.30
C TRP A 65 7.60 -24.14 -30.98
N GLU A 66 8.69 -24.79 -30.58
CA GLU A 66 8.68 -26.20 -30.15
C GLU A 66 8.17 -26.40 -28.72
N ARG A 67 8.12 -25.30 -27.94
CA ARG A 67 7.80 -25.28 -26.50
C ARG A 67 6.59 -24.41 -26.18
N VAL A 68 5.63 -24.26 -27.10
CA VAL A 68 4.45 -23.38 -26.92
C VAL A 68 3.68 -23.68 -25.62
N ASP A 69 3.60 -24.95 -25.23
CA ASP A 69 2.94 -25.41 -24.00
C ASP A 69 3.71 -25.02 -22.71
N MET A 70 5.04 -24.95 -22.80
CA MET A 70 5.91 -24.42 -21.75
C MET A 70 5.87 -22.89 -21.73
N LEU A 71 5.80 -22.25 -22.91
CA LEU A 71 5.75 -20.81 -23.05
C LEU A 71 4.49 -20.22 -22.39
N GLN A 72 3.33 -20.86 -22.48
CA GLN A 72 2.14 -20.37 -21.76
C GLN A 72 2.22 -20.56 -20.24
N ASN A 73 2.94 -21.58 -19.75
CA ASN A 73 3.12 -21.83 -18.33
C ASN A 73 4.27 -21.02 -17.70
N GLU A 74 5.29 -20.65 -18.49
CA GLU A 74 6.44 -19.82 -18.08
C GLU A 74 6.26 -18.33 -18.41
N ALA A 75 5.56 -18.00 -19.51
CA ALA A 75 5.13 -16.65 -19.89
C ALA A 75 3.75 -16.28 -19.35
N VAL A 76 3.26 -16.99 -18.34
CA VAL A 76 2.47 -16.32 -17.31
C VAL A 76 3.39 -15.27 -16.73
N PHE A 77 3.36 -14.05 -17.29
CA PHE A 77 4.03 -12.87 -16.75
C PHE A 77 3.99 -12.95 -15.21
N GLY A 78 5.17 -13.23 -14.63
CA GLY A 78 5.33 -14.02 -13.40
C GLY A 78 4.22 -13.85 -12.38
N GLN A 79 3.48 -14.92 -12.10
CA GLN A 79 2.40 -15.03 -11.10
C GLN A 79 1.94 -13.64 -10.61
N ALA A 80 1.21 -12.91 -11.47
CA ALA A 80 0.76 -11.57 -11.13
C ALA A 80 0.02 -11.68 -9.80
N GLY A 81 0.61 -11.11 -8.74
CA GLY A 81 0.03 -11.18 -7.40
C GLY A 81 -1.41 -10.71 -7.47
N SER A 82 -2.31 -11.39 -6.75
CA SER A 82 -3.73 -11.05 -6.76
C SER A 82 -3.89 -9.53 -6.59
N PRO A 83 -4.70 -8.84 -7.42
CA PRO A 83 -4.92 -7.40 -7.30
C PRO A 83 -5.27 -6.94 -5.88
N VAL A 84 -5.88 -7.84 -5.10
CA VAL A 84 -6.24 -7.65 -3.70
C VAL A 84 -5.02 -7.42 -2.80
N VAL A 85 -3.87 -8.03 -3.11
CA VAL A 85 -2.62 -7.86 -2.34
C VAL A 85 -2.16 -6.41 -2.37
N TYR A 86 -2.32 -5.70 -3.50
CA TYR A 86 -1.96 -4.29 -3.61
C TYR A 86 -2.87 -3.37 -2.77
N LEU A 87 -4.14 -3.75 -2.60
CA LEU A 87 -5.05 -3.03 -1.72
C LEU A 87 -4.65 -3.22 -0.25
N PHE A 88 -4.32 -4.45 0.15
CA PHE A 88 -3.84 -4.74 1.50
C PHE A 88 -2.49 -4.07 1.78
N SER A 89 -1.56 -4.04 0.82
CA SER A 89 -0.29 -3.33 0.98
C SER A 89 -0.52 -1.82 1.11
N PHE A 90 -1.43 -1.25 0.33
CA PHE A 90 -1.77 0.17 0.42
C PHE A 90 -2.31 0.55 1.81
N VAL A 91 -3.27 -0.23 2.33
CA VAL A 91 -3.81 -0.02 3.68
C VAL A 91 -2.75 -0.26 4.74
N GLY A 92 -1.95 -1.32 4.60
CA GLY A 92 -0.88 -1.67 5.52
C GLY A 92 0.19 -0.57 5.65
N ILE A 93 0.72 -0.08 4.52
CA ILE A 93 1.69 1.02 4.52
C ILE A 93 1.08 2.29 5.09
N THR A 94 -0.19 2.58 4.81
CA THR A 94 -0.91 3.72 5.39
C THR A 94 -0.97 3.60 6.91
N ALA A 95 -1.33 2.43 7.44
CA ALA A 95 -1.42 2.18 8.89
C ALA A 95 -0.05 2.31 9.57
N VAL A 96 1.00 1.73 8.99
CA VAL A 96 2.37 1.82 9.50
C VAL A 96 2.85 3.27 9.49
N SER A 97 2.57 4.01 8.41
CA SER A 97 2.98 5.41 8.28
C SER A 97 2.24 6.31 9.27
N ALA A 98 0.93 6.08 9.46
CA ALA A 98 0.15 6.79 10.46
C ALA A 98 0.66 6.54 11.88
N LEU A 99 0.99 5.28 12.21
CA LEU A 99 1.59 4.91 13.49
C LEU A 99 2.96 5.57 13.68
N ALA A 100 3.82 5.55 12.66
CA ALA A 100 5.14 6.16 12.72
C ALA A 100 5.05 7.68 12.96
N ILE A 101 4.16 8.39 12.25
CA ILE A 101 3.94 9.82 12.46
C ILE A 101 3.41 10.08 13.87
N HIS A 102 2.48 9.25 14.35
CA HIS A 102 1.93 9.40 15.69
C HIS A 102 3.00 9.22 16.77
N LEU A 103 3.79 8.15 16.70
CA LEU A 103 4.89 7.89 17.62
C LEU A 103 5.93 9.01 17.56
N TYR A 104 6.30 9.47 16.37
CA TYR A 104 7.24 10.59 16.21
C TYR A 104 6.76 11.84 16.93
N LYS A 105 5.46 12.19 16.78
CA LYS A 105 4.87 13.32 17.50
C LYS A 105 4.87 13.11 19.01
N THR A 106 4.62 11.89 19.50
CA THR A 106 4.60 11.60 20.94
C THR A 106 6.00 11.62 21.58
N PHE A 107 7.03 11.14 20.89
CA PHE A 107 8.39 11.08 21.43
C PHE A 107 9.16 12.41 21.33
N TRP A 108 8.80 13.26 20.36
CA TRP A 108 9.50 14.51 20.07
C TRP A 108 8.71 15.78 20.43
N SER A 109 7.54 15.63 21.06
CA SER A 109 6.74 16.71 21.66
C SER A 109 6.87 16.70 23.18
#